data_AF-A0A520K3M3-F1
#
_entry.id   AF-A0A520K3M3-F1
#
_cell.length_a   1.000
_cell.length_b   1.000
_cell.length_c   1.000
_cell.angle_alpha   90.00
_cell.angle_beta   90.00
_cell.angle_gamma   90.00
#
_symmetry.space_group_name_H-M   'P 1'
#
loop_
_entity.id
_entity.type
_entity.pdbx_description
1 polymer ?
#
loop_
_entity_poly.entity_id
_entity_poly.type
_entity_poly.pdbx_seq_one_letter_code
_entity_poly.pdbx_strand_id
1 'polypeptide(L)' 'MSKVKEKDIEEIRRAVEKEFPDDPALQQVHIARKIIAKEAQLEGVSFFEYLKLLGKQVKPV' A
#
# COMPACT_ATOMS: atom_id res chain seq x y z
N MET A 1 -9.28 0.34 10.78
CA MET A 1 -8.18 1.06 11.44
C MET A 1 -6.89 0.56 10.84
N SER A 2 -6.15 1.41 10.12
CA SER A 2 -4.94 1.00 9.41
C SER A 2 -3.94 0.40 10.40
N LYS A 3 -3.56 -0.86 10.17
CA LYS A 3 -2.59 -1.58 11.03
C LYS A 3 -1.15 -1.13 10.79
N VAL A 4 -0.92 -0.34 9.74
CA VAL A 4 0.37 0.23 9.35
C VAL A 4 0.66 1.46 10.21
N LYS A 5 1.85 1.52 10.82
CA LYS A 5 2.26 2.68 11.63
C LYS A 5 2.65 3.84 10.71
N GLU A 6 2.50 5.06 11.19
CA GLU A 6 2.95 6.26 10.44
C GLU A 6 4.43 6.19 10.05
N LYS A 7 5.28 5.59 10.91
CA LYS A 7 6.69 5.35 10.61
C LYS A 7 6.89 4.47 9.37
N ASP A 8 6.07 3.44 9.19
CA ASP A 8 6.15 2.56 8.03
C ASP A 8 5.73 3.29 6.75
N ILE A 9 4.73 4.18 6.84
CA ILE A 9 4.28 5.01 5.71
C ILE A 9 5.38 5.99 5.30
N GLU A 10 6.02 6.64 6.27
CA GLU A 10 7.13 7.57 6.06
C GLU A 10 8.33 6.88 5.39
N GLU A 11 8.67 5.67 5.83
CA GLU A 11 9.73 4.85 5.20
C GLU A 11 9.37 4.46 3.76
N ILE A 12 8.13 4.02 3.52
CA ILE A 12 7.64 3.69 2.17
C ILE A 12 7.71 4.92 1.27
N ARG A 13 7.29 6.08 1.77
CA ARG A 13 7.31 7.33 1.02
C ARG A 13 8.73 7.73 0.63
N ARG A 14 9.67 7.74 1.58
CA ARG A 14 11.08 8.06 1.31
C ARG A 14 11.73 7.08 0.33
N ALA A 15 11.39 5.79 0.40
CA ALA A 15 11.90 4.80 -0.53
C ALA A 15 11.36 5.03 -1.95
N VAL A 16 10.06 5.32 -2.08
CA VAL A 16 9.41 5.55 -3.37
C VAL A 16 9.83 6.89 -4.00
N GLU A 17 10.00 7.95 -3.21
CA GLU A 17 10.53 9.24 -3.68
C GLU A 17 11.98 9.10 -4.21
N LYS A 18 12.78 8.19 -3.65
CA LYS A 18 14.13 7.87 -4.17
C LYS A 18 14.09 7.01 -5.43
N GLU A 19 13.13 6.08 -5.54
CA GLU A 19 12.98 5.20 -6.71
C GLU A 19 12.40 5.95 -7.93
N PHE A 20 11.48 6.89 -7.71
CA PHE A 20 10.74 7.60 -8.76
C PHE A 20 10.68 9.11 -8.53
N PRO A 21 11.82 9.83 -8.45
CA PRO A 21 11.84 11.25 -8.07
C PRO A 21 11.04 12.16 -9.00
N ASP A 22 10.99 11.84 -10.30
CA ASP A 22 10.43 12.72 -11.33
C ASP A 22 8.97 12.40 -11.72
N ASP A 23 8.36 11.36 -11.14
CA ASP A 23 6.98 10.94 -11.47
C ASP A 23 6.10 10.83 -10.22
N PRO A 24 5.48 11.95 -9.80
CA PRO A 24 4.59 11.98 -8.63
C PRO A 24 3.38 11.06 -8.74
N ALA A 25 2.86 10.81 -9.96
CA ALA A 25 1.71 9.95 -10.15
C ALA A 25 2.10 8.48 -9.93
N LEU A 26 3.26 8.07 -10.46
CA LEU A 26 3.80 6.74 -10.25
C LEU A 26 4.19 6.52 -8.78
N GLN A 27 4.72 7.55 -8.11
CA GLN A 27 5.00 7.50 -6.68
C GLN A 27 3.74 7.15 -5.88
N GLN A 28 2.61 7.80 -6.14
CA GLN A 28 1.36 7.55 -5.42
C GLN A 28 0.89 6.09 -5.59
N VAL A 29 0.96 5.55 -6.81
CA VAL A 29 0.59 4.15 -7.09
C VAL A 29 1.50 3.18 -6.33
N HIS A 30 2.82 3.44 -6.32
CA HIS A 30 3.78 2.60 -5.62
C HIS A 30 3.65 2.70 -4.10
N ILE A 31 3.40 3.89 -3.55
CA ILE A 31 3.13 4.09 -2.12
C ILE A 31 1.90 3.28 -1.71
N ALA A 32 0.78 3.44 -2.43
CA ALA A 32 -0.44 2.70 -2.14
C ALA A 32 -0.21 1.18 -2.21
N ARG A 33 0.48 0.70 -3.25
CA ARG A 33 0.80 -0.73 -3.41
C ARG A 33 1.65 -1.26 -2.24
N LYS A 34 2.70 -0.52 -1.84
CA LYS A 34 3.59 -0.94 -0.75
C LYS A 34 2.86 -0.92 0.60
N ILE A 35 1.95 0.02 0.83
CA ILE A 35 1.09 0.05 2.03
C ILE A 35 0.19 -1.20 2.07
N ILE A 36 -0.54 -1.48 0.99
CA ILE A 36 -1.44 -2.66 0.91
C ILE A 36 -0.65 -3.96 1.08
N ALA A 37 0.55 -4.06 0.52
CA ALA A 37 1.42 -5.21 0.70
C ALA A 37 1.85 -5.41 2.16
N LYS A 38 2.13 -4.32 2.87
CA LYS A 38 2.49 -4.37 4.28
C LYS A 38 1.29 -4.70 5.16
N GLU A 39 0.10 -4.20 4.82
CA GLU A 39 -1.14 -4.62 5.47
C GLU A 39 -1.39 -6.12 5.31
N ALA A 40 -1.24 -6.66 4.10
CA ALA A 40 -1.37 -8.10 3.86
C ALA A 40 -0.39 -8.92 4.72
N GLN A 41 0.87 -8.48 4.81
CA GLN A 41 1.88 -9.11 5.66
C GLN A 41 1.50 -9.07 7.15
N LEU A 42 0.98 -7.93 7.64
CA LEU A 42 0.55 -7.78 9.03
C LEU A 42 -0.68 -8.63 9.35
N GLU A 43 -1.55 -8.89 8.37
CA GLU A 43 -2.68 -9.81 8.51
C GLU A 43 -2.30 -11.28 8.33
N GLY A 44 -1.07 -11.57 7.91
CA GLY A 44 -0.60 -12.93 7.67
C GLY A 44 -1.26 -13.60 6.46
N VAL A 45 -1.84 -12.80 5.56
CA VAL A 45 -2.50 -13.28 4.33
C VAL A 45 -1.66 -12.97 3.11
N SER A 46 -1.88 -13.70 2.02
CA SER A 46 -1.22 -13.36 0.76
C SER A 46 -1.73 -12.01 0.24
N PHE A 47 -0.88 -11.29 -0.48
CA PHE A 47 -1.25 -10.01 -1.10
C PHE A 47 -2.53 -10.11 -1.96
N PHE A 48 -2.67 -11.21 -2.70
CA PHE A 48 -3.83 -11.42 -3.56
C PHE A 48 -5.13 -11.68 -2.77
N GLU A 49 -5.04 -12.41 -1.65
CA GLU A 49 -6.18 -12.60 -0.76
C GLU A 49 -6.61 -11.29 -0.11
N TYR A 50 -5.63 -10.49 0.32
CA TYR A 50 -5.89 -9.16 0.87
C TYR A 50 -6.60 -8.26 -0.15
N LEU A 51 -6.16 -8.27 -1.41
CA LEU A 51 -6.83 -7.56 -2.49
C LEU A 51 -8.27 -8.06 -2.72
N LYS A 52 -8.53 -9.37 -2.64
CA LYS A 52 -9.91 -9.91 -2.72
C LYS A 52 -10.78 -9.42 -1.56
N LEU A 53 -10.23 -9.33 -0.35
CA LEU A 53 -10.95 -8.82 0.82
C LEU A 53 -11.28 -7.34 0.66
N LEU A 54 -10.33 -6.53 0.18
CA LEU A 54 -10.54 -5.13 -0.13
C LEU A 54 -11.59 -4.96 -1.23
N GLY A 55 -11.49 -5.71 -2.32
CA GLY A 55 -12.43 -5.64 -3.46
C GLY A 55 -13.88 -5.99 -3.08
N LYS A 56 -14.09 -6.87 -2.08
CA LYS A 56 -15.42 -7.16 -1.54
C LYS A 56 -16.03 -6.00 -0.74
N GLN A 57 -15.20 -5.09 -0.22
CA GLN A 57 -15.65 -3.92 0.54
C GLN A 57 -15.97 -2.72 -0.36
N VAL A 58 -15.45 -2.72 -1.59
CA VAL A 58 -15.74 -1.67 -2.58
C VAL A 58 -17.09 -1.97 -3.22
N LYS A 59 -18.09 -1.10 -3.00
CA LYS A 59 -19.36 -1.19 -3.73
C LYS A 59 -19.09 -1.03 -5.23
N PRO A 60 -19.76 -1.79 -6.11
CA PRO A 60 -19.69 -1.52 -7.54
C PRO A 60 -20.13 -0.07 -7.76
N VAL A 61 -19.29 0.68 -8.49
CA VAL A 61 -19.53 2.07 -8.91
C VAL A 61 -20.38 2.06 -10.17
#